data_AF-A0AAD7D8B3-F1
#
_entry.id   AF-A0AAD7D8B3-F1
#
_cell.length_a   1.000
_cell.length_b   1.000
_cell.length_c   1.000
_cell.angle_alpha   90.00
_cell.angle_beta   90.00
_cell.angle_gamma   90.00
#
_symmetry.space_group_name_H-M   'P 1'
#
loop_
_entity.id
_entity.type
_entity.pdbx_description
1 polymer ?
#
loop_
_entity_poly.entity_id
_entity_poly.type
_entity_poly.pdbx_seq_one_letter_code
_entity_poly.pdbx_strand_id
1 'polypeptide(L)' 'MSTESCRYPRARGLGGSAVHNALVNNITDMERDFDNLANMFNDSIWSYKNM' A
#
# COMPACT_ATOMS: atom_id res chain seq x y z
N MET A 1 23.82 -21.63 4.41
CA MET A 1 22.96 -20.51 3.97
C MET A 1 22.88 -19.54 5.13
N SER A 2 23.51 -18.37 5.04
CA SER A 2 23.45 -17.37 6.11
C SER A 2 22.03 -16.81 6.19
N THR A 3 21.42 -16.85 7.37
CA THR A 3 20.10 -16.26 7.63
C THR A 3 20.29 -14.80 8.01
N GLU A 4 20.60 -13.95 7.03
CA GLU A 4 20.61 -12.50 7.25
C GLU A 4 19.18 -12.05 7.59
N SER A 5 18.98 -11.48 8.79
CA SER A 5 17.68 -10.98 9.22
C SER A 5 17.44 -9.58 8.63
N CYS A 6 16.40 -9.43 7.81
CA CYS A 6 15.96 -8.12 7.31
C CYS A 6 15.15 -7.38 8.38
N ARG A 7 15.50 -6.12 8.69
CA ARG A 7 14.71 -5.26 9.57
C ARG A 7 13.52 -4.69 8.79
N TYR A 8 12.30 -4.99 9.23
CA TYR A 8 11.05 -4.42 8.71
C TYR A 8 10.47 -3.41 9.71
N PRO A 9 10.75 -2.11 9.58
CA PRO A 9 10.33 -1.11 10.57
C PRO A 9 8.82 -0.93 10.61
N ARG A 10 8.24 -1.00 11.82
CA ARG A 10 6.82 -0.75 12.11
C ARG A 10 6.74 0.12 13.37
N ALA A 11 5.83 1.09 13.38
CA ALA A 11 5.64 1.94 14.56
C ALA A 11 4.61 1.34 15.52
N ARG A 12 4.85 1.58 16.81
CA ARG A 12 3.97 1.21 17.92
C ARG A 12 3.53 2.49 18.65
N GLY A 13 2.74 3.31 17.98
CA GLY A 13 2.18 4.56 18.49
C GLY A 13 0.88 4.91 17.76
N LEU A 14 0.14 5.91 18.27
CA LEU A 14 -1.04 6.44 17.58
C LEU A 14 -0.62 6.96 16.19
N GLY A 15 -1.35 6.58 15.14
CA GLY A 15 -0.98 6.86 13.75
C GLY A 15 -0.08 5.81 13.09
N GLY A 16 0.42 4.83 13.86
CA GLY A 16 1.16 3.69 13.33
C GLY A 16 2.32 4.11 12.43
N SER A 17 2.49 3.42 11.29
CA SER A 17 3.58 3.74 10.34
C SER A 17 3.50 5.12 9.71
N ALA A 18 2.36 5.82 9.76
CA ALA A 18 2.27 7.19 9.24
C ALA A 18 3.15 8.17 10.01
N VAL A 19 3.55 7.85 11.26
CA VAL A 19 4.41 8.69 12.09
C VAL A 19 5.90 8.64 11.66
N HIS A 20 6.33 7.60 10.95
CA HIS A 20 7.75 7.42 10.55
C HIS A 20 7.95 7.06 9.07
N ASN A 21 6.90 7.13 8.25
CA ASN A 21 7.05 6.89 6.81
C ASN A 21 7.87 8.02 6.14
N ALA A 22 8.24 7.83 4.88
CA ALA A 22 9.03 8.79 4.13
C ALA A 22 8.24 10.05 3.68
N LEU A 23 6.98 10.20 4.09
CA LEU A 23 6.08 11.30 3.70
C LEU A 23 5.89 11.50 2.17
N VAL A 24 6.29 10.52 1.35
CA VAL A 24 6.10 10.55 -0.11
C VAL A 24 4.63 10.30 -0.43
N ASN A 25 4.02 11.23 -1.17
CA ASN A 25 2.64 11.13 -1.62
C ASN A 25 2.58 10.93 -3.14
N ASN A 26 2.56 9.67 -3.60
CA ASN A 26 2.43 9.34 -5.02
C ASN A 26 1.11 8.60 -5.26
N ILE A 27 0.11 9.31 -5.78
CA ILE A 27 -1.26 8.79 -6.03
C ILE A 27 -1.53 8.62 -7.53
N THR A 28 -0.76 9.28 -8.41
CA THR A 28 -1.17 9.53 -9.80
C THR A 28 -0.93 8.39 -10.80
N ASP A 29 -0.21 7.34 -10.43
CA ASP A 29 0.25 6.29 -11.38
C ASP A 29 -0.37 4.90 -11.16
N MET A 30 -1.54 4.82 -10.52
CA MET A 30 -2.09 3.54 -10.03
C MET A 30 -3.41 3.08 -10.69
N GLU A 31 -3.90 3.72 -11.77
CA GLU A 31 -5.19 3.35 -12.39
C GLU A 31 -5.30 1.85 -12.69
N ARG A 32 -4.30 1.32 -13.39
CA ARG A 32 -4.20 -0.11 -13.71
C ARG A 32 -4.17 -1.00 -12.46
N ASP A 33 -3.54 -0.56 -11.38
CA ASP A 33 -3.40 -1.36 -10.17
C ASP A 33 -4.75 -1.45 -9.43
N PHE A 34 -5.51 -0.36 -9.36
CA PHE A 34 -6.88 -0.38 -8.83
C PHE A 34 -7.85 -1.17 -9.72
N ASP A 35 -7.75 -1.04 -11.04
CA ASP A 35 -8.58 -1.84 -11.95
C ASP A 35 -8.27 -3.35 -11.85
N ASN A 36 -7.01 -3.71 -11.62
CA ASN A 36 -6.63 -5.09 -11.31
C ASN A 36 -7.22 -5.57 -9.97
N LEU A 37 -7.30 -4.71 -8.94
CA LEU A 37 -7.99 -5.04 -7.69
C LEU A 37 -9.49 -5.27 -7.93
N ALA A 38 -10.14 -4.43 -8.73
CA ALA A 38 -11.54 -4.60 -9.10
C ALA A 38 -11.80 -5.93 -9.82
N ASN A 39 -10.90 -6.31 -10.73
CA ASN A 39 -10.96 -7.61 -11.41
C ASN A 39 -10.71 -8.78 -10.46
N MET A 40 -9.74 -8.66 -9.56
CA MET A 40 -9.38 -9.72 -8.60
C MET A 40 -10.52 -10.01 -7.62
N PHE A 41 -11.22 -8.98 -7.15
CA PHE A 41 -12.35 -9.12 -6.24
C PHE A 41 -13.70 -9.22 -6.95
N ASN A 42 -13.73 -9.08 -8.28
CA ASN A 42 -14.95 -8.99 -9.08
C ASN A 42 -15.94 -7.95 -8.54
N ASP A 43 -15.40 -6.81 -8.10
CA ASP A 43 -16.17 -5.72 -7.48
C ASP A 43 -15.61 -4.37 -7.93
N SER A 44 -16.46 -3.60 -8.62
CA SER A 44 -16.09 -2.31 -9.19
C SER A 44 -15.82 -1.24 -8.14
N ILE A 45 -16.22 -1.43 -6.87
CA ILE A 45 -15.88 -0.53 -5.76
C ILE A 45 -14.35 -0.36 -5.65
N TRP A 46 -13.56 -1.36 -6.04
CA TRP A 46 -12.09 -1.30 -6.01
C TRP A 46 -11.43 -0.63 -7.22
N SER A 47 -12.19 -0.21 -8.23
CA SER A 47 -11.65 0.43 -9.45
C SER A 47 -11.10 1.81 -9.17
N TYR A 48 -10.20 2.30 -10.03
CA TYR A 48 -9.58 3.61 -9.87
C TYR A 48 -10.60 4.75 -9.78
N LYS A 49 -11.70 4.63 -10.52
CA LYS A 49 -12.77 5.64 -10.54
C LYS A 49 -13.52 5.77 -9.21
N ASN A 50 -13.54 4.72 -8.38
CA ASN A 50 -14.28 4.67 -7.13
C ASN A 50 -13.40 4.91 -5.88
N MET A 51 -12.09 5.15 -6.09
CA MET A 51 -11.08 5.41 -5.04
C MET A 51 -10.62 6.86 -5.08
#